data_AF-A0A848UPI3-F1
#
_entry.id   AF-A0A848UPI3-F1
#
_cell.length_a   1.000
_cell.length_b   1.000
_cell.length_c   1.000
_cell.angle_alpha   90.00
_cell.angle_beta   90.00
_cell.angle_gamma   90.00
#
_symmetry.space_group_name_H-M   'P 1'
#
loop_
_entity.id
_entity.type
_entity.pdbx_description
1 polymer ?
#
loop_
_entity_poly.entity_id
_entity_poly.type
_entity_poly.pdbx_seq_one_letter_code
_entity_poly.pdbx_strand_id
1 'polypeptide(L)' 'MKFVKDEDEERRDYIFQKDAKTNVGARFIIVTLIILIIAVAISGLYFEWY' A
#
# COMPACT_ATOMS: atom_id res chain seq x y z
N MET A 1 26.05 -6.85 -4.83
CA MET A 1 24.89 -6.84 -3.93
C MET A 1 24.18 -5.50 -4.06
N LYS A 2 23.00 -5.48 -4.68
CA LYS A 2 22.13 -4.29 -4.76
C LYS A 2 21.15 -4.33 -3.58
N PHE A 3 20.78 -3.17 -3.03
CA PHE A 3 19.79 -3.12 -1.95
C PHE A 3 18.36 -3.35 -2.48
N VAL A 4 18.05 -2.79 -3.65
CA VAL A 4 16.76 -2.93 -4.36
C VAL A 4 17.03 -3.40 -5.78
N LYS A 5 16.37 -4.47 -6.22
CA LYS A 5 16.41 -4.97 -7.60
C LYS A 5 15.27 -4.40 -8.42
N ASP A 6 15.56 -3.95 -9.64
CA ASP A 6 14.55 -3.55 -10.63
C ASP A 6 13.95 -4.79 -11.34
N GLU A 7 12.70 -4.71 -11.81
CA GLU A 7 11.95 -5.86 -12.36
C GLU A 7 12.63 -6.53 -13.55
N ASP A 8 13.23 -5.73 -14.44
CA ASP A 8 13.86 -6.21 -15.67
C ASP A 8 15.29 -6.74 -15.47
N GLU A 9 15.79 -6.74 -14.23
CA GLU A 9 17.18 -7.10 -13.94
C GLU A 9 17.29 -8.61 -13.60
N GLU A 10 17.86 -9.44 -14.49
CA GLU A 10 18.13 -10.86 -14.23
C GLU A 10 19.32 -11.07 -13.27
N ARG A 11 19.14 -10.64 -12.01
CA ARG A 11 20.12 -10.83 -10.94
C ARG A 11 19.45 -11.35 -9.69
N ARG A 12 20.20 -12.15 -8.91
CA ARG A 12 19.73 -12.79 -7.65
C ARG A 12 20.36 -12.21 -6.38
N ASP A 13 21.27 -11.24 -6.51
CA ASP A 13 22.03 -10.63 -5.42
C ASP A 13 21.36 -9.35 -4.86
N TYR A 14 20.10 -9.47 -4.42
CA TYR A 14 19.29 -8.35 -3.90
C TYR A 14 18.60 -8.69 -2.57
N ILE A 15 18.31 -7.65 -1.78
CA ILE A 15 17.58 -7.78 -0.51
C ILE A 15 16.08 -7.53 -0.72
N PHE A 16 15.74 -6.46 -1.45
CA PHE A 16 14.36 -6.13 -1.81
C PHE A 16 14.15 -6.22 -3.32
N GLN A 17 13.07 -6.88 -3.73
CA GLN A 17 12.64 -6.93 -5.13
C GLN A 17 11.58 -5.86 -5.36
N LYS A 18 11.75 -5.04 -6.38
CA LYS A 18 10.77 -4.05 -6.81
C LYS A 18 9.65 -4.73 -7.61
N ASP A 19 8.98 -5.72 -7.03
CA ASP A 19 7.92 -6.44 -7.73
C ASP A 19 6.65 -5.61 -7.85
N ALA A 20 6.06 -5.57 -9.04
CA ALA A 20 4.74 -5.01 -9.30
C ALA A 20 3.68 -5.64 -8.40
N LYS A 21 3.84 -6.92 -8.02
CA LYS A 21 2.96 -7.59 -7.06
C LYS A 21 2.99 -6.93 -5.67
N THR A 22 4.17 -6.56 -5.18
CA THR A 22 4.33 -5.83 -3.91
C THR A 22 3.73 -4.43 -4.01
N ASN A 23 3.91 -3.75 -5.15
CA ASN A 23 3.29 -2.44 -5.39
C ASN A 23 1.77 -2.50 -5.50
N VAL A 24 1.20 -3.55 -6.10
CA VAL A 24 -0.26 -3.75 -6.20
C VAL A 24 -0.86 -4.03 -4.83
N GLY A 25 -0.23 -4.91 -4.04
CA GLY A 25 -0.66 -5.20 -2.66
C GLY A 25 -0.59 -3.95 -1.77
N ALA A 26 0.52 -3.22 -1.82
CA ALA A 26 0.68 -1.98 -1.07
C ALA A 26 -0.36 -0.93 -1.49
N ARG A 27 -0.61 -0.77 -2.79
CA ARG A 27 -1.63 0.16 -3.30
C ARG A 27 -3.03 -0.22 -2.84
N PHE A 28 -3.38 -1.51 -2.83
CA PHE A 28 -4.67 -1.99 -2.32
C PHE A 28 -4.86 -1.66 -0.83
N ILE A 29 -3.83 -1.90 -0.02
CA ILE A 29 -3.86 -1.61 1.42
C ILE A 29 -4.05 -0.11 1.66
N ILE A 30 -3.28 0.75 0.97
CA ILE A 30 -3.38 2.20 1.11
C ILE A 30 -4.79 2.69 0.76
N VAL A 31 -5.35 2.24 -0.37
CA VAL A 31 -6.71 2.63 -0.79
C VAL A 31 -7.74 2.20 0.25
N THR A 32 -7.62 0.98 0.76
CA THR A 32 -8.52 0.45 1.80
C THR A 32 -8.46 1.27 3.07
N LEU A 33 -7.25 1.64 3.53
CA LEU A 33 -7.06 2.47 4.72
C LEU A 33 -7.69 3.85 4.55
N ILE A 34 -7.53 4.49 3.40
CA ILE A 34 -8.16 5.79 3.11
C ILE A 34 -9.69 5.68 3.19
N ILE A 35 -10.27 4.63 2.61
CA ILE A 35 -11.72 4.39 2.68
C ILE A 35 -12.19 4.24 4.13
N LEU A 36 -11.46 3.47 4.95
CA LEU A 36 -11.80 3.28 6.36
C LEU A 36 -11.71 4.58 7.17
N ILE A 37 -10.70 5.41 6.93
CA ILE A 37 -10.58 6.73 7.59
C ILE A 37 -11.77 7.62 7.25
N ILE A 38 -12.15 7.68 5.96
CA ILE A 38 -13.32 8.46 5.52
C ILE A 38 -14.59 7.92 6.15
N ALA A 39 -14.78 6.59 6.20
CA ALA A 39 -15.94 5.97 6.81
C ALA A 39 -16.04 6.32 8.31
N VAL A 40 -14.93 6.28 9.05
CA VAL A 40 -14.89 6.66 10.46
C VAL A 40 -15.16 8.16 10.64
N ALA A 41 -14.61 9.03 9.78
CA ALA A 41 -14.85 10.47 9.85
C ALA A 41 -16.33 10.81 9.59
N ILE A 42 -16.94 10.21 8.56
CA ILE A 42 -18.38 10.36 8.26
C ILE A 42 -19.22 9.81 9.41
N SER A 43 -18.86 8.64 9.93
CA SER A 43 -19.52 8.06 11.11
C SER A 43 -19.45 9.02 12.29
N GLY A 44 -18.29 9.60 12.60
CA GLY A 44 -18.14 10.58 13.68
C GLY A 44 -19.07 11.79 13.52
N LEU A 45 -19.13 12.37 12.31
CA LEU A 45 -20.01 13.49 12.01
C LEU A 45 -21.51 13.12 12.07
N TYR A 46 -21.88 11.94 11.58
CA TYR A 46 -23.26 11.45 11.64
C TYR A 46 -23.71 11.11 13.07
N PHE A 47 -22.82 10.54 13.88
CA PHE A 47 -23.09 10.20 15.28
C PHE A 47 -23.01 11.40 16.23
N GLU A 48 -22.27 12.47 15.91
CA GLU A 48 -22.35 13.75 16.65
C GLU A 48 -23.64 14.52 16.36
N TRP A 49 -24.26 14.30 15.20
CA TRP A 49 -25.45 15.01 14.76
C TRP A 49 -26.77 14.40 15.28
N TYR A 50 -26.74 13.18 15.85
CA TYR A 50 -27.88 12.51 16.50
C TYR A 50 -27.70 12.48 18.02
#